data_AF-A0A062G585-F1
#
_entry.id   AF-A0A062G585-F1
#
_cell.length_a   1.000
_cell.length_b   1.000
_cell.length_c   1.000
_cell.angle_alpha   90.00
_cell.angle_beta   90.00
_cell.angle_gamma   90.00
#
_symmetry.space_group_name_H-M   'P 1'
#
loop_
_entity.id
_entity.type
_entity.pdbx_description
1 polymer ?
#
loop_
_entity_poly.entity_id
_entity_poly.type
_entity_poly.pdbx_seq_one_letter_code
_entity_poly.pdbx_strand_id
1 'polypeptide(L)'
;METYAKQNLQLLSHTLLERIQPAVVFNDKITIEQILNEYTNDHSIRTIHIYDSEHHLIAQSFKLSSQTSILEGWFDHWFLNEPVHLTIYHHEQNVGELTLFGSSEKILQFLKMIIVGLAIAMLFIVCALWWSVN
;
A
#
# COMPACT_ATOMS: atom_id res chain seq x y z
N MET A 1 -9.36 -9.28 -14.81
CA MET A 1 -9.69 -7.93 -14.30
C MET A 1 -8.62 -7.59 -13.29
N GLU A 2 -7.78 -6.60 -13.56
CA GLU A 2 -6.83 -6.10 -12.57
C GLU A 2 -7.63 -5.44 -11.44
N THR A 3 -7.38 -5.85 -10.20
CA THR A 3 -8.08 -5.32 -9.02
C THR A 3 -7.76 -3.83 -8.86
N TYR A 4 -8.72 -3.02 -8.39
CA TYR A 4 -8.53 -1.60 -8.07
C TYR A 4 -7.25 -1.32 -7.25
N ALA A 5 -6.95 -2.21 -6.30
CA ALA A 5 -5.73 -2.14 -5.48
C ALA A 5 -4.45 -2.21 -6.31
N LYS A 6 -4.40 -3.06 -7.35
CA LYS A 6 -3.25 -3.24 -8.22
C LYS A 6 -3.05 -2.03 -9.14
N GLN A 7 -4.13 -1.53 -9.74
CA GLN A 7 -4.10 -0.32 -10.57
C GLN A 7 -3.63 0.90 -9.76
N ASN A 8 -4.15 1.06 -8.54
CA ASN A 8 -3.73 2.14 -7.65
C ASN A 8 -2.26 2.00 -7.24
N LEU A 9 -1.81 0.79 -6.91
CA LEU A 9 -0.41 0.53 -6.58
C LEU A 9 0.51 0.83 -7.77
N GLN A 10 0.11 0.47 -8.99
CA GLN A 10 0.84 0.83 -10.22
C GLN A 10 0.95 2.33 -10.41
N LEU A 11 -0.17 3.06 -10.29
CA LEU A 11 -0.17 4.52 -10.41
C LEU A 11 0.79 5.16 -9.39
N LEU A 12 0.68 4.74 -8.12
CA LEU A 12 1.56 5.23 -7.05
C LEU A 12 3.03 4.88 -7.32
N SER A 13 3.30 3.70 -7.86
CA SER A 13 4.64 3.26 -8.20
C SER A 13 5.25 4.15 -9.30
N HIS A 14 4.47 4.52 -10.33
CA HIS A 14 4.92 5.44 -11.38
C HIS A 14 5.15 6.85 -10.86
N THR A 15 4.23 7.40 -10.06
CA THR A 15 4.40 8.73 -9.46
C THR A 15 5.61 8.78 -8.53
N LEU A 16 5.84 7.71 -7.76
CA LEU A 16 7.02 7.59 -6.91
C LEU A 16 8.30 7.52 -7.74
N LEU A 17 8.29 6.77 -8.85
CA LEU A 17 9.42 6.63 -9.76
C LEU A 17 9.88 8.00 -10.29
N GLU A 18 8.94 8.82 -10.75
CA GLU A 18 9.23 10.17 -11.25
C GLU A 18 9.78 11.08 -10.16
N ARG A 19 9.24 10.99 -8.94
CA ARG A 19 9.68 11.83 -7.81
C ARG A 19 11.05 11.40 -7.27
N ILE A 20 11.37 10.11 -7.29
CA ILE A 20 12.60 9.58 -6.68
C ILE A 20 13.80 9.64 -7.64
N GLN A 21 13.56 9.66 -8.95
CA GLN A 21 14.59 9.61 -9.98
C GLN A 21 15.72 10.63 -9.77
N PRO A 22 15.48 11.95 -9.51
CA PRO A 22 16.57 12.89 -9.29
C PRO A 22 17.41 12.52 -8.06
N ALA A 23 16.78 12.13 -6.96
CA ALA A 23 17.46 11.79 -5.72
C ALA A 23 18.34 10.53 -5.87
N VAL A 24 17.89 9.54 -6.66
CA VAL A 24 18.68 8.36 -7.04
C VAL A 24 19.89 8.75 -7.90
N VAL A 25 19.70 9.59 -8.92
CA VAL A 25 20.78 10.06 -9.80
C VAL A 25 21.84 10.85 -9.04
N PHE A 26 21.44 11.66 -8.06
CA PHE A 26 22.37 12.43 -7.21
C PHE A 26 22.86 11.67 -5.98
N ASN A 27 22.47 10.40 -5.80
CA ASN A 27 22.79 9.56 -4.65
C ASN A 27 22.47 10.21 -3.29
N ASP A 28 21.39 11.01 -3.24
CA ASP A 28 20.94 11.72 -2.05
C ASP A 28 20.06 10.80 -1.19
N LYS A 29 20.73 10.04 -0.32
CA LYS A 29 20.07 9.07 0.57
C LYS A 29 19.06 9.69 1.52
N ILE A 30 19.30 10.92 1.98
CA ILE A 30 18.39 11.60 2.93
C ILE A 30 17.07 11.91 2.23
N THR A 31 17.15 12.49 1.02
CA THR A 31 15.96 12.78 0.21
C THR A 31 15.23 11.50 -0.21
N ILE A 32 15.96 10.44 -0.59
CA ILE A 32 15.38 9.13 -0.89
C ILE A 32 14.57 8.61 0.31
N GLU A 33 15.17 8.54 1.50
CA GLU A 33 14.50 8.05 2.71
C GLU A 33 13.27 8.89 3.08
N GLN A 34 13.35 10.21 2.97
CA GLN A 34 12.22 11.10 3.23
C GLN A 34 11.06 10.84 2.30
N ILE A 35 11.30 10.74 0.99
CA ILE A 35 10.27 10.44 0.00
C ILE A 35 9.66 9.06 0.28
N LEU A 36 10.50 8.04 0.52
CA LEU A 36 10.02 6.69 0.79
C LEU A 36 9.17 6.61 2.06
N ASN A 37 9.53 7.34 3.11
CA ASN A 37 8.79 7.36 4.37
C ASN A 37 7.46 8.12 4.25
N GLU A 38 7.40 9.20 3.47
CA GLU A 38 6.14 9.89 3.16
C GLU A 38 5.16 8.94 2.45
N TYR A 39 5.63 8.19 1.46
CA TYR A 39 4.79 7.27 0.69
C TYR A 39 4.28 6.08 1.51
N THR A 40 5.10 5.48 2.37
CA THR A 40 4.65 4.37 3.22
C THR A 40 3.68 4.80 4.32
N ASN A 41 3.77 6.05 4.81
CA ASN A 41 2.88 6.56 5.84
C ASN A 41 1.55 7.06 5.27
N ASP A 42 1.57 7.80 4.16
CA ASP A 42 0.40 8.48 3.64
C ASP A 42 -0.44 7.61 2.69
N HIS A 43 0.18 6.59 2.08
CA HIS A 43 -0.48 5.75 1.08
C HIS A 43 -0.68 4.30 1.56
N SER A 44 -1.47 3.53 0.79
CA SER A 44 -1.70 2.10 1.05
C SER A 44 -0.53 1.24 0.55
N ILE A 45 0.69 1.61 0.94
CA ILE A 45 1.95 0.94 0.60
C ILE A 45 2.53 0.36 1.88
N ARG A 46 2.85 -0.94 1.86
CA ARG A 46 3.42 -1.66 3.01
C ARG A 46 4.93 -1.53 3.07
N THR A 47 5.58 -1.71 1.93
CA THR A 47 7.03 -1.75 1.83
C THR A 47 7.47 -1.20 0.48
N ILE A 48 8.56 -0.44 0.50
CA ILE A 48 9.25 0.04 -0.70
C ILE A 48 10.73 -0.34 -0.58
N HIS A 49 11.26 -0.94 -1.64
CA HIS A 49 12.70 -1.18 -1.79
C HIS A 49 13.22 -0.46 -3.03
N ILE A 50 14.39 0.17 -2.89
CA ILE A 50 15.14 0.74 -4.00
C ILE A 50 16.47 0.01 -4.11
N TYR A 51 16.75 -0.48 -5.31
CA TYR A 51 17.99 -1.12 -5.68
C TYR A 51 18.75 -0.25 -6.69
N ASP A 52 20.07 -0.36 -6.67
CA ASP A 52 20.94 0.14 -7.73
C ASP A 52 20.88 -0.79 -8.96
N SER A 53 21.43 -0.33 -10.07
CA SER A 53 21.73 -1.09 -11.29
C SER A 53 22.45 -2.43 -11.03
N GLU A 54 23.30 -2.51 -10.00
CA GLU A 54 23.96 -3.75 -9.55
C GLU A 54 23.11 -4.61 -8.60
N HIS A 55 21.81 -4.31 -8.43
CA HIS A 55 20.90 -4.96 -7.48
C HIS A 55 21.27 -4.79 -6.00
N HIS A 56 22.09 -3.79 -5.66
CA HIS A 56 22.38 -3.45 -4.27
C HIS A 56 21.27 -2.59 -3.67
N LEU A 57 20.77 -2.95 -2.48
CA LEU A 57 19.74 -2.17 -1.79
C LEU A 57 20.28 -0.79 -1.36
N ILE A 58 19.75 0.28 -1.95
CA ILE A 58 20.13 1.67 -1.66
C ILE A 58 19.35 2.20 -0.46
N ALA A 59 18.04 1.96 -0.44
CA ALA A 59 17.14 2.45 0.59
C ALA A 59 15.89 1.57 0.69
N GLN A 60 15.28 1.58 1.88
CA GLN A 60 14.05 0.85 2.15
C GLN A 60 13.16 1.66 3.10
N SER A 61 11.86 1.50 2.95
CA SER A 61 10.89 2.04 3.88
C SER A 61 9.78 1.03 4.13
N PHE A 62 9.33 0.98 5.38
CA PHE A 62 8.26 0.11 5.84
C PHE A 62 7.20 0.96 6.49
N LYS A 63 5.94 0.62 6.25
CA LYS A 63 4.84 1.19 7.02
C LYS A 63 4.95 0.72 8.46
N LEU A 64 5.13 1.66 9.38
CA LEU A 64 5.20 1.40 10.82
C LEU A 64 3.78 1.09 11.34
N SER A 65 3.24 -0.07 10.99
CA SER A 65 1.92 -0.51 11.46
C SER A 65 2.02 -0.83 12.95
N SER A 66 1.39 -0.01 13.78
CA SER A 66 1.47 -0.11 15.25
C SER A 66 0.71 -1.30 15.84
N GLN A 67 0.04 -2.10 15.00
CA GLN A 67 -0.62 -3.37 15.32
C GLN A 67 -1.18 -3.91 13.99
N THR A 68 -0.39 -4.70 13.26
CA THR A 68 -0.95 -5.47 12.13
C THR A 68 -1.98 -6.43 12.72
N SER A 69 -3.25 -6.24 12.41
CA SER A 69 -4.27 -7.19 12.83
C SER A 69 -3.93 -8.53 12.19
N ILE A 70 -4.02 -9.64 12.92
CA ILE A 70 -3.68 -10.98 12.37
C ILE A 70 -4.45 -11.23 11.06
N LEU A 71 -5.70 -10.75 10.98
CA LEU A 71 -6.53 -10.79 9.78
C LEU A 71 -5.93 -10.03 8.57
N GLU A 72 -5.28 -8.89 8.81
CA GLU A 72 -4.62 -8.09 7.77
C GLU A 72 -3.40 -8.84 7.22
N GLY A 73 -2.61 -9.49 8.09
CA GLY A 73 -1.46 -10.29 7.65
C GLY A 73 -1.84 -11.46 6.75
N TRP A 74 -2.94 -12.16 7.07
CA TRP A 74 -3.48 -13.23 6.23
C TRP A 74 -4.03 -12.70 4.91
N PHE A 75 -4.76 -11.57 4.95
CA PHE A 75 -5.37 -11.00 3.76
C PHE A 75 -4.33 -10.36 2.82
N ASP A 76 -3.28 -9.73 3.36
CA ASP A 76 -2.14 -9.24 2.59
C ASP A 76 -1.49 -10.37 1.79
N HIS A 77 -1.25 -11.53 2.42
CA HIS A 77 -0.59 -12.66 1.76
C HIS A 77 -1.45 -13.31 0.67
N TRP A 78 -2.77 -13.30 0.82
CA TRP A 78 -3.67 -13.92 -0.17
C TRP A 78 -4.08 -12.95 -1.29
N PHE A 79 -4.34 -11.69 -0.95
CA PHE A 79 -4.98 -10.72 -1.85
C PHE A 79 -4.01 -9.74 -2.51
N LEU A 80 -2.84 -9.46 -1.89
CA LEU A 80 -1.88 -8.45 -2.34
C LEU A 80 -0.46 -8.99 -2.51
N ASN A 81 -0.33 -10.28 -2.84
CA ASN A 81 0.97 -10.96 -2.91
C ASN A 81 1.82 -10.59 -4.14
N GLU A 82 1.28 -9.84 -5.10
CA GLU A 82 1.99 -9.43 -6.32
C GLU A 82 2.65 -8.06 -6.11
N PRO A 83 3.99 -7.99 -5.94
CA PRO A 83 4.70 -6.72 -5.95
C PRO A 83 4.63 -6.05 -7.32
N VAL A 84 4.72 -4.72 -7.32
CA VAL A 84 4.94 -3.94 -8.54
C VAL A 84 6.44 -3.66 -8.65
N HIS A 85 7.04 -4.10 -9.75
CA HIS A 85 8.43 -3.84 -10.09
C HIS A 85 8.50 -2.79 -11.19
N LEU A 86 9.30 -1.75 -10.98
CA LEU A 86 9.56 -0.70 -11.95
C LEU A 86 11.07 -0.44 -12.04
N THR A 87 11.58 -0.27 -13.25
CA THR A 87 12.96 0.12 -13.49
C THR A 87 13.07 1.64 -13.49
N ILE A 88 14.09 2.17 -12.81
CA ILE A 88 14.42 3.59 -12.78
C ILE A 88 15.34 3.88 -13.96
N TYR A 89 14.85 4.66 -14.93
CA TYR A 89 15.64 5.08 -16.08
C TYR A 89 16.04 6.55 -15.95
N HIS A 90 17.23 6.91 -16.43
CA HIS A 90 17.64 8.29 -16.65
C HIS A 90 18.36 8.37 -18.00
N HIS A 91 17.82 9.15 -18.95
CA HIS A 91 18.34 9.24 -20.33
C HIS A 91 18.56 7.86 -20.99
N GLU A 92 17.57 6.96 -20.90
CA GLU A 92 17.60 5.59 -21.44
C GLU A 92 18.62 4.62 -20.79
N GLN A 93 19.34 5.05 -19.74
CA GLN A 93 20.19 4.17 -18.94
C GLN A 93 19.47 3.73 -17.66
N ASN A 94 19.59 2.45 -17.33
CA ASN A 94 19.09 1.89 -16.08
C ASN A 94 19.97 2.40 -14.93
N VAL A 95 19.36 3.13 -13.99
CA VAL A 95 20.03 3.68 -12.80
C VAL A 95 19.54 3.02 -11.51
N GLY A 96 18.62 2.05 -11.58
CA GLY A 96 18.13 1.33 -10.41
C GLY A 96 16.78 0.63 -10.64
N GLU A 97 16.29 -0.02 -9.58
CA GLU A 97 15.01 -0.72 -9.57
C GLU A 97 14.20 -0.37 -8.32
N LEU A 98 12.90 -0.25 -8.49
CA LEU A 98 11.94 0.13 -7.48
C LEU A 98 10.93 -1.01 -7.33
N THR A 99 10.80 -1.57 -6.12
CA THR A 99 9.84 -2.62 -5.80
C THR A 99 8.88 -2.16 -4.71
N LEU A 100 7.57 -2.21 -4.98
CA LEU A 100 6.53 -1.81 -4.04
C LEU A 100 5.59 -2.97 -3.71
N PHE A 101 5.23 -3.06 -2.44
CA PHE A 101 4.20 -3.96 -1.92
C PHE A 101 3.00 -3.14 -1.42
N GLY A 102 1.80 -3.47 -1.89
CA GLY A 102 0.57 -2.85 -1.42
C GLY A 102 0.19 -3.26 0.01
N SER A 103 -0.69 -2.49 0.65
CA SER A 103 -1.28 -2.82 1.96
C SER A 103 -2.80 -2.96 1.86
N SER A 104 -3.37 -3.98 2.52
CA SER A 104 -4.82 -4.21 2.55
C SER A 104 -5.55 -3.47 3.67
N GLU A 105 -4.84 -2.73 4.51
CA GLU A 105 -5.37 -2.10 5.72
C GLU A 105 -6.63 -1.26 5.46
N LYS A 106 -6.59 -0.37 4.45
CA LYS A 106 -7.73 0.48 4.10
C LYS A 106 -8.93 -0.32 3.59
N ILE A 107 -8.67 -1.39 2.84
CA ILE A 107 -9.72 -2.28 2.32
C ILE A 107 -10.40 -3.00 3.48
N LEU A 108 -9.61 -3.52 4.43
CA LEU A 108 -10.14 -4.24 5.57
C LEU A 108 -10.87 -3.29 6.54
N GLN A 109 -10.39 -2.06 6.72
CA GLN A 109 -11.07 -1.03 7.50
C GLN A 109 -12.45 -0.70 6.90
N PHE A 110 -12.52 -0.53 5.58
CA PHE A 110 -13.77 -0.30 4.86
C PHE A 110 -14.74 -1.47 5.00
N LEU A 111 -14.24 -2.71 4.86
CA LEU A 111 -15.06 -3.91 5.02
C LEU A 111 -15.61 -4.04 6.45
N LYS A 112 -14.79 -3.78 7.48
CA LYS A 112 -15.21 -3.75 8.89
C LYS A 112 -16.35 -2.73 9.08
N MET A 113 -16.22 -1.54 8.48
CA MET A 113 -17.24 -0.49 8.57
C MET A 113 -18.58 -0.93 7.97
N ILE A 114 -18.57 -1.61 6.81
CA ILE A 114 -19.78 -2.16 6.18
C ILE A 114 -20.43 -3.22 7.09
N ILE A 115 -19.65 -4.16 7.61
CA ILE A 115 -20.17 -5.24 8.46
C ILE A 115 -20.82 -4.68 9.73
N VAL A 116 -20.17 -3.72 10.38
CA VAL A 116 -20.74 -3.03 11.56
C VAL A 116 -22.01 -2.28 11.21
N GLY A 117 -22.02 -1.54 10.09
CA GLY A 117 -23.22 -0.84 9.62
C GLY A 117 -24.39 -1.79 9.35
N LEU A 118 -24.12 -2.93 8.72
CA LEU A 118 -25.12 -3.95 8.42
C LEU A 118 -25.64 -4.63 9.69
N ALA A 119 -24.76 -4.91 10.65
CA ALA A 119 -25.16 -5.44 11.96
C ALA A 119 -26.08 -4.48 12.72
N ILE A 120 -25.77 -3.18 12.72
CA ILE A 120 -26.62 -2.15 13.33
C ILE A 120 -27.99 -2.11 12.64
N ALA A 121 -28.03 -2.10 11.30
CA ALA A 121 -29.28 -2.11 10.55
C ALA A 121 -30.13 -3.35 10.87
N MET A 122 -29.50 -4.52 10.98
CA MET A 122 -30.18 -5.76 11.34
C MET A 122 -30.77 -5.71 12.76
N LEU A 123 -30.05 -5.13 13.72
CA LEU A 123 -30.56 -4.90 15.08
C LEU A 123 -31.79 -3.98 15.08
N PHE A 124 -31.78 -2.90 14.29
CA PHE A 124 -32.96 -2.03 14.16
C PHE A 124 -34.18 -2.78 13.63
N ILE A 125 -34.01 -3.64 12.63
CA ILE A 125 -35.08 -4.46 12.09
C ILE A 125 -35.65 -5.39 13.18
N VAL A 126 -34.78 -6.05 13.95
CA VAL A 126 -35.22 -6.95 15.04
C VAL A 126 -35.98 -6.18 16.12
N CYS A 127 -35.48 -5.01 16.54
CA CYS A 127 -36.18 -4.15 17.50
C CYS A 127 -37.54 -3.69 16.99
N ALA A 128 -37.65 -3.32 15.72
CA ALA A 128 -38.91 -2.90 15.10
C ALA A 128 -39.92 -4.04 15.04
N LEU A 129 -39.47 -5.25 14.69
CA LEU A 129 -40.32 -6.44 14.70
C LEU A 129 -40.80 -6.79 16.11
N TRP A 130 -39.91 -6.68 17.11
CA TRP A 130 -40.27 -6.92 18.51
C TRP A 130 -41.36 -5.94 18.99
N TRP A 131 -41.21 -4.65 18.68
CA TRP A 131 -42.23 -3.64 18.99
C TRP A 131 -43.55 -3.91 18.26
N SER A 132 -43.50 -4.39 17.01
CA SER A 132 -44.72 -4.64 16.23
C SER A 132 -45.54 -5.81 16.77
N VAL A 133 -44.93 -6.76 17.47
CA VAL A 133 -45.60 -7.98 17.95
C VAL A 133 -46.13 -7.83 19.38
N ASN A 134 -45.59 -6.88 20.16
CA ASN A 134 -46.00 -6.61 21.55
C ASN A 134 -46.78 -5.30 21.68
#